data_AF-A0A8B7Y644-F1
#
_entry.id   AF-A0A8B7Y644-F1
#
_cell.length_a   1.000
_cell.length_b   1.000
_cell.length_c   1.000
_cell.angle_alpha   90.00
_cell.angle_beta   90.00
_cell.angle_gamma   90.00
#
_symmetry.space_group_name_H-M   'P 1'
#
loop_
_entity.id
_entity.type
_entity.pdbx_description
1 polymer ?
#
loop_
_entity_poly.entity_id
_entity_poly.type
_entity_poly.pdbx_seq_one_letter_code
_entity_poly.pdbx_strand_id
1 'polypeptide(L)'
;MPPLRTGTSGRSAPVVGALSRLVGSRPMMVLGGLMNTLGIILASVSSTVSLFTVFVIGLSGIGTAFTWYVGFAVMASYFKDKYPLAIGIATMGIPLGVMAYGPMTQVLLDTYGWRGAMLIWGGISFHAVPCSVLVRRDPSSIAADTDRYQEVSVGDEERNNQEEGEAHVSDTSDCARGFPGHCEMAPSKCCLDFIAAFDFKLLADVRFVLLVIGHCTAAFSYSAWVVYMVSHGQFQGLNEVQASLLPTAFGVGNVIGKSVAPLLQQMGLKLSLIGLACVGSTIVSTSFVAGAFIRHFIGQLAITGLVGVGYAMLYQAVDVMIRFLSTDDRLLNILAWQGIFTGVAGALGGLLSGWIYEWTGSFTVSFFVYSGLVLLSIPIFITEAIYAKRSTR
;
A
#
# COMPACT_ATOMS: atom_id res chain seq x y z
N MET A 1 3.34 -28.96 -24.53
CA MET A 1 2.09 -29.36 -23.84
C MET A 1 1.19 -28.15 -23.79
N PRO A 2 -0.09 -28.26 -24.18
CA PRO A 2 -1.00 -27.12 -24.20
C PRO A 2 -1.35 -26.70 -22.76
N PRO A 3 -1.60 -25.41 -22.50
CA PRO A 3 -2.08 -24.98 -21.19
C PRO A 3 -3.54 -25.40 -21.05
N LEU A 4 -3.79 -26.31 -20.11
CA LEU A 4 -5.14 -26.62 -19.64
C LEU A 4 -5.77 -25.34 -19.07
N ARG A 5 -6.76 -24.82 -19.79
CA ARG A 5 -7.82 -23.98 -19.24
C ARG A 5 -8.56 -24.81 -18.20
N THR A 6 -8.29 -24.57 -16.93
CA THR A 6 -9.20 -24.95 -15.85
C THR A 6 -9.83 -23.68 -15.31
N GLY A 7 -11.09 -23.47 -15.71
CA GLY A 7 -11.98 -22.54 -15.04
C GLY A 7 -12.10 -22.95 -13.59
N THR A 8 -11.70 -22.06 -12.69
CA THR A 8 -12.13 -22.10 -11.28
C THR A 8 -12.60 -20.70 -10.92
N SER A 9 -13.91 -20.52 -11.08
CA SER A 9 -14.65 -19.34 -10.70
C SER A 9 -14.51 -19.07 -9.19
N GLY A 10 -14.02 -17.87 -8.88
CA GLY A 10 -14.40 -17.08 -7.71
C GLY A 10 -14.16 -17.65 -6.31
N ARG A 11 -12.90 -17.69 -5.83
CA ARG A 11 -12.59 -17.83 -4.39
C ARG A 11 -11.26 -17.17 -3.99
N SER A 12 -11.20 -15.83 -3.96
CA SER A 12 -10.06 -15.10 -3.37
C SER A 12 -10.30 -13.59 -3.29
N ALA A 13 -10.57 -13.04 -2.09
CA ALA A 13 -10.67 -11.59 -1.85
C ALA A 13 -10.65 -11.16 -0.33
N PRO A 14 -9.56 -10.77 0.34
CA PRO A 14 -9.58 -10.33 1.75
C PRO A 14 -10.53 -9.15 1.92
N VAL A 15 -10.85 -8.71 3.13
CA VAL A 15 -11.90 -7.68 3.39
C VAL A 15 -11.96 -6.56 2.35
N VAL A 16 -10.82 -5.92 2.02
CA VAL A 16 -10.73 -4.86 1.01
C VAL A 16 -10.95 -5.37 -0.42
N GLY A 17 -10.51 -6.57 -0.75
CA GLY A 17 -10.75 -7.23 -2.03
C GLY A 17 -12.13 -7.81 -2.20
N ALA A 18 -12.71 -8.41 -1.15
CA ALA A 18 -14.08 -8.85 -1.17
C ALA A 18 -14.99 -7.65 -1.37
N LEU A 19 -14.78 -6.60 -0.56
CA LEU A 19 -15.51 -5.34 -0.72
C LEU A 19 -15.28 -4.74 -2.11
N SER A 20 -14.07 -4.78 -2.68
CA SER A 20 -13.81 -4.18 -4.00
C SER A 20 -14.50 -4.94 -5.12
N ARG A 21 -14.56 -6.27 -5.02
CA ARG A 21 -15.29 -7.10 -5.99
C ARG A 21 -16.81 -6.94 -5.90
N LEU A 22 -17.34 -6.65 -4.71
CA LEU A 22 -18.78 -6.48 -4.47
C LEU A 22 -19.27 -5.05 -4.73
N VAL A 23 -18.46 -4.05 -4.35
CA VAL A 23 -18.80 -2.62 -4.33
C VAL A 23 -18.13 -1.86 -5.47
N GLY A 24 -17.07 -2.41 -6.05
CA GLY A 24 -16.22 -1.75 -7.04
C GLY A 24 -15.11 -0.91 -6.43
N SER A 25 -14.00 -0.77 -7.15
CA SER A 25 -12.82 -0.01 -6.70
C SER A 25 -13.12 1.47 -6.43
N ARG A 26 -13.92 2.14 -7.28
CA ARG A 26 -14.21 3.57 -7.15
C ARG A 26 -15.00 3.94 -5.88
N PRO A 27 -16.16 3.32 -5.57
CA PRO A 27 -16.91 3.69 -4.36
C PRO A 27 -16.12 3.38 -3.08
N MET A 28 -15.27 2.35 -3.07
CA MET A 28 -14.37 2.09 -1.95
C MET A 28 -13.35 3.20 -1.73
N MET A 29 -12.73 3.71 -2.80
CA MET A 29 -11.80 4.83 -2.69
C MET A 29 -12.52 6.11 -2.22
N VAL A 30 -13.75 6.36 -2.70
CA VAL A 30 -14.59 7.47 -2.22
C VAL A 30 -14.91 7.35 -0.75
N LEU A 31 -15.35 6.16 -0.30
CA LEU A 31 -15.61 5.86 1.11
C LEU A 31 -14.35 6.07 1.96
N GLY A 32 -13.20 5.58 1.48
CA GLY A 32 -11.92 5.77 2.14
C GLY A 32 -11.54 7.24 2.31
N GLY A 33 -11.70 8.06 1.27
CA GLY A 33 -11.44 9.50 1.34
C GLY A 33 -12.37 10.23 2.32
N LEU A 34 -13.65 9.86 2.36
CA LEU A 34 -14.63 10.40 3.32
C LEU A 34 -14.29 10.00 4.76
N MET A 35 -13.97 8.73 5.00
CA MET A 35 -13.55 8.24 6.32
C MET A 35 -12.27 8.93 6.78
N ASN A 36 -11.27 9.09 5.89
CA ASN A 36 -10.04 9.82 6.20
C ASN A 36 -10.32 11.26 6.62
N THR A 37 -11.09 11.98 5.82
CA THR A 37 -11.48 13.37 6.09
C THR A 37 -12.23 13.49 7.41
N LEU A 38 -13.23 12.63 7.62
CA LEU A 38 -14.06 12.66 8.82
C LEU A 38 -13.25 12.34 10.07
N GLY A 39 -12.33 11.37 10.02
CA GLY A 39 -11.43 11.06 11.12
C GLY A 39 -10.57 12.25 11.53
N ILE A 40 -9.95 12.95 10.57
CA ILE A 40 -9.12 14.12 10.85
C ILE A 40 -9.97 15.29 11.39
N ILE A 41 -11.15 15.54 10.83
CA ILE A 41 -12.06 16.60 11.31
C ILE A 41 -12.56 16.30 12.73
N LEU A 42 -13.00 15.06 13.00
CA LEU A 42 -13.46 14.65 14.33
C LEU A 42 -12.34 14.69 15.37
N ALA A 43 -11.08 14.49 14.97
CA ALA A 43 -9.94 14.65 15.85
C ALA A 43 -9.81 16.10 16.38
N SER A 44 -10.21 17.11 15.60
CA SER A 44 -10.14 18.53 16.01
C SER A 44 -11.05 18.86 17.21
N VAL A 45 -12.18 18.15 17.35
CA VAL A 45 -13.16 18.36 18.43
C VAL A 45 -12.99 17.38 19.59
N SER A 46 -11.99 16.48 19.51
CA SER A 46 -11.73 15.51 20.56
C SER A 46 -11.29 16.20 21.86
N SER A 47 -11.88 15.73 22.97
CA SER A 47 -11.60 16.21 24.34
C SER A 47 -10.71 15.26 25.15
N THR A 48 -10.53 14.03 24.67
CA THR A 48 -9.70 13.01 25.31
C THR A 48 -8.72 12.41 24.31
N VAL A 49 -7.56 11.99 24.81
CA VAL A 49 -6.54 11.30 24.00
C VAL A 49 -7.09 10.03 23.38
N SER A 50 -7.94 9.28 24.10
CA SER A 50 -8.58 8.07 23.58
C SER A 50 -9.45 8.35 22.35
N LEU A 51 -10.29 9.39 22.39
CA LEU A 51 -11.13 9.76 21.23
C LEU A 51 -10.28 10.25 20.07
N PHE A 52 -9.25 11.06 20.34
CA PHE A 52 -8.29 11.50 19.34
C PHE A 52 -7.66 10.29 18.61
N THR A 53 -7.18 9.31 19.37
CA THR A 53 -6.58 8.08 18.84
C THR A 53 -7.56 7.27 17.99
N VAL A 54 -8.81 7.12 18.45
CA VAL A 54 -9.85 6.39 17.70
C VAL A 54 -10.13 7.07 16.36
N PHE A 55 -10.19 8.40 16.30
CA PHE A 55 -10.47 9.11 15.06
C PHE A 55 -9.27 9.13 14.10
N VAL A 56 -8.06 9.36 14.61
CA VAL A 56 -6.85 9.43 13.78
C VAL A 56 -6.38 8.03 13.35
N ILE A 57 -6.13 7.12 14.30
CA ILE A 57 -5.58 5.79 14.00
C ILE A 57 -6.68 4.86 13.47
N GLY A 58 -7.87 4.89 14.07
CA GLY A 58 -8.99 4.05 13.66
C GLY A 58 -9.63 4.55 12.36
N LEU A 59 -10.44 5.59 12.46
CA LEU A 59 -11.27 6.04 11.34
C LEU A 59 -10.45 6.56 10.15
N SER A 60 -9.48 7.44 10.39
CA SER A 60 -8.64 7.99 9.32
C SER A 60 -7.63 6.96 8.77
N GLY A 61 -7.06 6.11 9.62
CA GLY A 61 -6.19 5.02 9.20
C GLY A 61 -6.88 4.00 8.28
N ILE A 62 -8.09 3.55 8.64
CA ILE A 62 -8.88 2.65 7.79
C ILE A 62 -9.24 3.33 6.46
N GLY A 63 -9.66 4.61 6.51
CA GLY A 63 -9.97 5.36 5.30
C GLY A 63 -8.79 5.49 4.34
N THR A 64 -7.61 5.79 4.88
CA THR A 64 -6.36 5.87 4.12
C THR A 64 -6.00 4.53 3.49
N ALA A 65 -6.16 3.42 4.22
CA ALA A 65 -5.90 2.08 3.70
C ALA A 65 -6.78 1.74 2.47
N PHE A 66 -8.07 2.11 2.50
CA PHE A 66 -8.95 1.91 1.34
C PHE A 66 -8.47 2.70 0.13
N THR A 67 -8.15 3.99 0.29
CA THR A 67 -7.64 4.79 -0.84
C THR A 67 -6.30 4.28 -1.37
N TRP A 68 -5.42 3.82 -0.48
CA TRP A 68 -4.07 3.41 -0.80
C TRP A 68 -4.01 2.09 -1.58
N TYR A 69 -4.52 1.01 -0.98
CA TYR A 69 -4.37 -0.33 -1.55
C TYR A 69 -5.29 -0.55 -2.76
N VAL A 70 -6.50 0.01 -2.73
CA VAL A 70 -7.39 -0.02 -3.90
C VAL A 70 -6.80 0.81 -5.04
N GLY A 71 -6.22 1.99 -4.74
CA GLY A 71 -5.55 2.82 -5.73
C GLY A 71 -4.39 2.10 -6.44
N PHE A 72 -3.56 1.36 -5.68
CA PHE A 72 -2.49 0.55 -6.26
C PHE A 72 -3.00 -0.59 -7.14
N ALA A 73 -4.04 -1.31 -6.72
CA ALA A 73 -4.63 -2.36 -7.55
C ALA A 73 -5.25 -1.81 -8.84
N VAL A 74 -5.93 -0.65 -8.77
CA VAL A 74 -6.47 0.02 -9.96
C VAL A 74 -5.35 0.42 -10.91
N MET A 75 -4.31 1.08 -10.41
CA MET A 75 -3.15 1.49 -11.23
C MET A 75 -2.48 0.29 -11.91
N ALA A 76 -2.35 -0.79 -11.16
CA ALA A 76 -1.84 -2.06 -11.64
C ALA A 76 -2.66 -2.65 -12.80
N SER A 77 -3.99 -2.52 -12.75
CA SER A 77 -4.88 -2.97 -13.82
C SER A 77 -4.74 -2.14 -15.11
N TYR A 78 -4.51 -0.82 -14.98
CA TYR A 78 -4.38 0.09 -16.12
C TYR A 78 -3.01 0.03 -16.81
N PHE A 79 -1.93 -0.11 -16.04
CA PHE A 79 -0.56 -0.06 -16.57
C PHE A 79 0.14 -1.38 -16.31
N LYS A 80 -0.01 -2.35 -17.22
CA LYS A 80 0.68 -3.65 -17.11
C LYS A 80 2.17 -3.53 -17.43
N ASP A 81 2.50 -3.16 -18.66
CA ASP A 81 3.90 -3.10 -19.14
C ASP A 81 4.70 -1.95 -18.52
N LYS A 82 4.03 -0.82 -18.28
CA LYS A 82 4.62 0.39 -17.70
C LYS A 82 4.33 0.53 -16.20
N TYR A 83 3.95 -0.55 -15.52
CA TYR A 83 3.64 -0.54 -14.09
C TYR A 83 4.74 0.12 -13.24
N PRO A 84 6.03 -0.26 -13.37
CA PRO A 84 7.09 0.30 -12.52
C PRO A 84 7.26 1.82 -12.66
N LEU A 85 7.02 2.34 -13.86
CA LEU A 85 7.03 3.78 -14.15
C LEU A 85 5.79 4.46 -13.54
N ALA A 86 4.61 3.90 -13.74
CA ALA A 86 3.35 4.46 -13.24
C ALA A 86 3.33 4.52 -11.70
N ILE A 87 3.71 3.44 -11.02
CA ILE A 87 3.80 3.39 -9.55
C ILE A 87 4.90 4.32 -9.02
N GLY A 88 6.02 4.44 -9.74
CA GLY A 88 7.08 5.40 -9.42
C GLY A 88 6.54 6.83 -9.39
N ILE A 89 5.90 7.28 -10.46
CA ILE A 89 5.33 8.63 -10.58
C ILE A 89 4.21 8.85 -9.55
N ALA A 90 3.27 7.92 -9.44
CA ALA A 90 2.13 8.07 -8.53
C ALA A 90 2.57 8.18 -7.07
N THR A 91 3.59 7.42 -6.67
CA THR A 91 4.09 7.46 -5.29
C THR A 91 5.06 8.62 -5.03
N MET A 92 5.48 9.41 -6.02
CA MET A 92 6.23 10.66 -5.80
C MET A 92 5.39 11.72 -5.05
N GLY A 93 4.06 11.60 -5.03
CA GLY A 93 3.21 12.46 -4.20
C GLY A 93 3.53 12.38 -2.70
N ILE A 94 3.97 11.22 -2.21
CA ILE A 94 4.28 11.00 -0.79
C ILE A 94 5.44 11.90 -0.33
N PRO A 95 6.64 11.86 -0.95
CA PRO A 95 7.73 12.72 -0.52
C PRO A 95 7.46 14.20 -0.75
N LEU A 96 6.71 14.58 -1.81
CA LEU A 96 6.27 15.96 -1.99
C LEU A 96 5.37 16.42 -0.82
N GLY A 97 4.48 15.54 -0.36
CA GLY A 97 3.69 15.73 0.85
C GLY A 97 4.59 15.96 2.06
N VAL A 98 5.54 15.06 2.32
CA VAL A 98 6.49 15.18 3.47
C VAL A 98 7.28 16.49 3.43
N MET A 99 7.71 16.95 2.26
CA MET A 99 8.42 18.23 2.09
C MET A 99 7.57 19.43 2.51
N ALA A 100 6.29 19.44 2.14
CA ALA A 100 5.39 20.53 2.49
C ALA A 100 4.82 20.41 3.90
N TYR A 101 4.63 19.19 4.40
CA TYR A 101 3.84 18.89 5.60
C TYR A 101 4.41 19.56 6.85
N GLY A 102 5.73 19.47 7.08
CA GLY A 102 6.38 20.01 8.27
C GLY A 102 6.24 21.53 8.39
N PRO A 103 6.80 22.32 7.45
CA PRO A 103 6.70 23.78 7.46
C PRO A 103 5.25 24.29 7.45
N MET A 104 4.38 23.66 6.65
CA MET A 104 2.98 24.05 6.58
C MET A 104 2.26 23.77 7.90
N THR A 105 2.50 22.62 8.53
CA THR A 105 1.92 22.32 9.84
C THR A 105 2.38 23.31 10.90
N GLN A 106 3.67 23.69 10.92
CA GLN A 106 4.17 24.68 11.87
C GLN A 106 3.45 26.02 11.72
N VAL A 107 3.34 26.54 10.48
CA VAL A 107 2.60 27.78 10.21
C VAL A 107 1.14 27.68 10.65
N LEU A 108 0.48 26.53 10.38
CA LEU A 108 -0.91 26.31 10.78
C LEU A 108 -1.08 26.23 12.30
N LEU A 109 -0.12 25.63 13.02
CA LEU A 109 -0.12 25.58 14.47
C LEU A 109 0.06 26.97 15.09
N ASP A 110 0.99 27.77 14.55
CA ASP A 110 1.29 29.11 15.06
C ASP A 110 0.13 30.10 14.82
N THR A 111 -0.61 29.93 13.73
CA THR A 111 -1.71 30.85 13.34
C THR A 111 -3.10 30.42 13.81
N TYR A 112 -3.42 29.13 13.74
CA TYR A 112 -4.77 28.59 14.00
C TYR A 112 -4.83 27.61 15.19
N GLY A 113 -3.69 27.31 15.81
CA GLY A 113 -3.57 26.27 16.83
C GLY A 113 -3.81 24.87 16.28
N TRP A 114 -3.65 23.86 17.14
CA TRP A 114 -3.75 22.45 16.71
C TRP A 114 -5.13 22.05 16.21
N ARG A 115 -6.21 22.62 16.77
CA ARG A 115 -7.58 22.32 16.33
C ARG A 115 -7.87 22.88 14.94
N GLY A 116 -7.48 24.13 14.68
CA GLY A 116 -7.62 24.75 13.37
C GLY A 116 -6.74 24.06 12.32
N ALA A 117 -5.50 23.70 12.69
CA ALA A 117 -4.62 22.92 11.82
C ALA A 117 -5.25 21.59 11.40
N MET A 118 -5.87 20.84 12.32
CA MET A 118 -6.57 19.59 12.00
C MET A 118 -7.76 19.80 11.05
N LEU A 119 -8.55 20.85 11.24
CA LEU A 119 -9.66 21.17 10.31
C LEU A 119 -9.16 21.47 8.90
N ILE A 120 -8.08 22.23 8.77
CA ILE A 120 -7.46 22.56 7.48
C ILE A 120 -6.87 21.31 6.82
N TRP A 121 -6.16 20.46 7.59
CA TRP A 121 -5.66 19.17 7.10
C TRP A 121 -6.79 18.21 6.69
N GLY A 122 -7.93 18.25 7.37
CA GLY A 122 -9.16 17.57 6.98
C GLY A 122 -9.67 18.07 5.62
N GLY A 123 -9.73 19.39 5.43
CA GLY A 123 -10.12 20.01 4.15
C GLY A 123 -9.17 19.67 2.99
N ILE A 124 -7.85 19.64 3.24
CA ILE A 124 -6.87 19.17 2.24
C ILE A 124 -7.13 17.69 1.93
N SER A 125 -7.31 16.86 2.95
CA SER A 125 -7.59 15.42 2.80
C SER A 125 -8.89 15.13 2.04
N PHE A 126 -9.87 16.02 2.12
CA PHE A 126 -11.13 15.90 1.38
C PHE A 126 -10.94 15.86 -0.14
N HIS A 127 -9.85 16.44 -0.67
CA HIS A 127 -9.52 16.37 -2.10
C HIS A 127 -9.26 14.93 -2.58
N ALA A 128 -9.03 13.97 -1.68
CA ALA A 128 -8.99 12.55 -2.03
C ALA A 128 -10.32 12.05 -2.63
N VAL A 129 -11.46 12.65 -2.26
CA VAL A 129 -12.79 12.26 -2.76
C VAL A 129 -12.96 12.57 -4.24
N PRO A 130 -12.82 13.83 -4.72
CA PRO A 130 -12.90 14.12 -6.15
C PRO A 130 -11.81 13.38 -6.95
N CYS A 131 -10.59 13.22 -6.42
CA CYS A 131 -9.56 12.39 -7.04
C CYS A 131 -10.01 10.93 -7.23
N SER A 132 -10.69 10.35 -6.24
CA SER A 132 -11.25 9.00 -6.31
C SER A 132 -12.41 8.89 -7.30
N VAL A 133 -13.21 9.94 -7.43
CA VAL A 133 -14.32 10.03 -8.41
C VAL A 133 -13.80 10.04 -9.85
N LEU A 134 -12.64 10.67 -10.09
CA LEU A 134 -12.00 10.74 -11.42
C LEU A 134 -11.43 9.41 -11.90
N VAL A 135 -11.28 8.43 -11.00
CA VAL A 135 -10.87 7.07 -11.37
C VAL A 135 -11.93 6.46 -12.27
N ARG A 136 -11.58 6.24 -13.55
CA ARG A 136 -12.46 5.60 -14.53
C ARG A 136 -12.79 4.17 -14.10
N ARG A 137 -13.96 3.67 -14.50
CA ARG A 137 -14.46 2.35 -14.13
C ARG A 137 -13.44 1.25 -14.43
N ASP A 138 -13.30 0.37 -13.47
CA ASP A 138 -12.35 -0.73 -13.40
C ASP A 138 -12.44 -1.67 -14.63
N PRO A 139 -11.33 -2.05 -15.27
CA PRO A 139 -11.31 -3.10 -16.30
C PRO A 139 -11.89 -4.44 -15.83
N SER A 140 -11.91 -4.73 -14.53
CA SER A 140 -12.57 -5.93 -13.99
C SER A 140 -14.11 -5.90 -14.14
N SER A 141 -14.71 -4.71 -14.28
CA SER A 141 -16.13 -4.59 -14.66
C SER A 141 -16.37 -4.87 -16.15
N ILE A 142 -15.34 -4.79 -17.00
CA ILE A 142 -15.42 -5.14 -18.43
C ILE A 142 -15.35 -6.65 -18.60
N ALA A 143 -14.50 -7.34 -17.83
CA ALA A 143 -14.43 -8.80 -17.83
C ALA A 143 -15.72 -9.45 -17.29
N ALA A 144 -16.27 -8.91 -16.19
CA ALA A 144 -17.54 -9.39 -15.63
C ALA A 144 -18.76 -9.13 -16.53
N ASP A 145 -18.74 -8.09 -17.36
CA ASP A 145 -19.79 -7.80 -18.35
C ASP A 145 -19.67 -8.72 -19.58
N THR A 146 -18.45 -9.13 -19.93
CA THR A 146 -18.18 -10.09 -21.02
C THR A 146 -18.62 -11.51 -20.65
N ASP A 147 -18.35 -11.95 -19.41
CA ASP A 147 -18.82 -13.24 -18.89
C ASP A 147 -20.36 -13.28 -18.81
N ARG A 148 -21.01 -12.16 -18.45
CA ARG A 148 -22.48 -12.05 -18.40
C ARG A 148 -23.11 -12.05 -19.80
N TYR A 149 -22.43 -11.49 -20.80
CA TYR A 149 -22.83 -11.59 -22.21
C TYR A 149 -22.66 -13.01 -22.76
N GLN A 150 -21.60 -13.72 -22.34
CA GLN A 150 -21.36 -15.11 -22.73
C GLN A 150 -22.34 -16.08 -22.07
N GLU A 151 -22.71 -15.88 -20.80
CA GLU A 151 -23.78 -16.67 -20.13
C GLU A 151 -25.14 -16.47 -20.81
N VAL A 152 -25.47 -15.24 -21.25
CA VAL A 152 -26.70 -14.98 -22.02
C VAL A 152 -26.63 -15.65 -23.40
N SER A 153 -25.51 -15.57 -24.11
CA SER A 153 -25.37 -16.21 -25.43
C SER A 153 -25.34 -17.74 -25.37
N VAL A 154 -24.77 -18.33 -24.32
CA VAL A 154 -24.76 -19.80 -24.11
C VAL A 154 -26.15 -20.27 -23.67
N GLY A 155 -26.88 -19.47 -22.87
CA GLY A 155 -28.27 -19.75 -22.53
C GLY A 155 -29.23 -19.68 -23.73
N ASP A 156 -28.96 -18.82 -24.72
CA ASP A 156 -29.72 -18.73 -25.96
C ASP A 156 -29.35 -19.86 -26.96
N GLU A 157 -28.09 -20.31 -27.00
CA GLU A 157 -27.65 -21.46 -27.82
C GLU A 157 -28.12 -22.81 -27.24
N GLU A 158 -28.14 -23.00 -25.91
CA GLU A 158 -28.68 -24.20 -25.28
C GLU A 158 -30.21 -24.29 -25.38
N ARG A 159 -30.91 -23.14 -25.44
CA ARG A 159 -32.35 -23.08 -25.75
C ARG A 159 -32.65 -23.48 -27.20
N ASN A 160 -31.86 -22.98 -28.16
CA ASN A 160 -32.02 -23.34 -29.57
C ASN A 160 -31.71 -24.82 -29.86
N ASN A 161 -30.77 -25.43 -29.12
CA ASN A 161 -30.42 -26.84 -29.30
C ASN A 161 -31.39 -27.84 -28.64
N GLN A 162 -32.32 -27.37 -27.80
CA GLN A 162 -33.40 -28.20 -27.25
C GLN A 162 -34.69 -28.14 -28.07
N GLU A 163 -34.82 -27.21 -29.03
CA GLU A 163 -36.02 -27.05 -29.86
C GLU A 163 -36.04 -27.93 -31.13
N GLU A 164 -34.96 -28.63 -31.50
CA GLU A 164 -34.94 -29.52 -32.68
C GLU A 164 -35.32 -30.99 -32.42
N GLY A 165 -35.77 -31.35 -31.22
CA GLY A 165 -35.93 -32.76 -30.87
C GLY A 165 -37.04 -33.09 -29.90
N GLU A 166 -38.30 -32.69 -30.16
CA GLU A 166 -39.48 -33.47 -29.78
C GLU A 166 -40.77 -32.82 -30.33
N ALA A 167 -41.36 -33.46 -31.34
CA ALA A 167 -42.72 -33.20 -31.76
C ALA A 167 -43.68 -34.08 -30.95
N HIS A 168 -44.41 -33.51 -29.97
CA HIS A 168 -45.77 -33.97 -29.66
C HIS A 168 -46.67 -32.91 -28.98
N VAL A 169 -47.86 -32.83 -29.57
CA VAL A 169 -49.08 -32.02 -29.41
C VAL A 169 -49.68 -31.84 -27.99
N SER A 170 -50.29 -30.66 -27.75
CA SER A 170 -51.36 -30.23 -26.80
C SER A 170 -51.03 -30.22 -25.29
N ASP A 171 -51.41 -29.25 -24.44
CA ASP A 171 -52.47 -28.23 -24.45
C ASP A 171 -52.12 -27.03 -23.52
N THR A 172 -52.64 -25.86 -23.89
CA THR A 172 -52.99 -24.62 -23.15
C THR A 172 -52.41 -24.22 -21.77
N SER A 173 -52.21 -22.90 -21.66
CA SER A 173 -52.29 -21.99 -20.48
C SER A 173 -51.19 -22.05 -19.41
N ASP A 174 -50.27 -21.08 -19.41
CA ASP A 174 -50.48 -19.82 -18.67
C ASP A 174 -49.27 -18.89 -18.76
N CYS A 175 -49.53 -17.66 -19.23
CA CYS A 175 -48.64 -16.53 -19.06
C CYS A 175 -48.75 -16.02 -17.62
N ALA A 176 -47.72 -16.21 -16.79
CA ALA A 176 -47.60 -15.47 -15.53
C ALA A 176 -46.18 -14.94 -15.33
N ARG A 177 -46.11 -13.61 -15.37
CA ARG A 177 -44.96 -12.75 -15.10
C ARG A 177 -44.41 -12.97 -13.69
N GLY A 178 -43.09 -12.95 -13.53
CA GLY A 178 -42.43 -12.86 -12.23
C GLY A 178 -41.06 -12.18 -12.33
N PHE A 179 -40.94 -11.00 -11.73
CA PHE A 179 -39.69 -10.26 -11.51
C PHE A 179 -38.65 -11.12 -10.74
N PRO A 180 -37.33 -10.89 -10.91
CA PRO A 180 -36.33 -11.77 -10.33
C PRO A 180 -36.30 -11.66 -8.80
N GLY A 181 -36.42 -12.82 -8.16
CA GLY A 181 -36.42 -13.00 -6.71
C GLY A 181 -35.11 -12.58 -6.06
N HIS A 182 -35.25 -12.02 -4.86
CA HIS A 182 -34.17 -11.77 -3.92
C HIS A 182 -33.37 -13.06 -3.65
N CYS A 183 -32.04 -13.00 -3.83
CA CYS A 183 -31.16 -14.03 -3.32
C CYS A 183 -31.04 -13.87 -1.79
N GLU A 184 -31.86 -14.59 -1.03
CA GLU A 184 -31.60 -14.86 0.38
C GLU A 184 -30.38 -15.79 0.49
N MET A 185 -29.17 -15.21 0.61
CA MET A 185 -27.98 -15.98 0.93
C MET A 185 -27.97 -16.30 2.43
N ALA A 186 -28.01 -17.59 2.78
CA ALA A 186 -27.89 -18.06 4.16
C ALA A 186 -26.58 -17.54 4.82
N PRO A 187 -26.62 -17.05 6.06
CA PRO A 187 -25.48 -16.37 6.71
C PRO A 187 -24.23 -17.24 6.89
N SER A 188 -24.37 -18.58 6.94
CA SER A 188 -23.23 -19.50 7.06
C SER A 188 -22.37 -19.57 5.80
N LYS A 189 -22.94 -19.38 4.60
CA LYS A 189 -22.18 -19.33 3.34
C LYS A 189 -21.40 -18.02 3.21
N CYS A 190 -21.99 -16.90 3.66
CA CYS A 190 -21.34 -15.59 3.63
C CYS A 190 -20.05 -15.54 4.48
N CYS A 191 -20.04 -16.17 5.67
CA CYS A 191 -18.83 -16.24 6.49
C CYS A 191 -17.74 -17.11 5.87
N LEU A 192 -18.10 -18.26 5.25
CA LEU A 192 -17.13 -19.12 4.60
C LEU A 192 -16.55 -18.47 3.34
N ASP A 193 -17.39 -17.80 2.55
CA ASP A 193 -16.96 -17.04 1.38
C ASP A 193 -16.09 -15.84 1.79
N PHE A 194 -16.38 -15.20 2.93
CA PHE A 194 -15.57 -14.14 3.54
C PHE A 194 -14.22 -14.62 4.09
N ILE A 195 -14.14 -15.84 4.64
CA ILE A 195 -12.86 -16.44 5.09
C ILE A 195 -12.04 -16.93 3.89
N ALA A 196 -12.67 -17.60 2.92
CA ALA A 196 -12.03 -18.02 1.66
C ALA A 196 -11.48 -16.81 0.88
N ALA A 197 -12.08 -15.66 1.12
CA ALA A 197 -11.66 -14.39 0.62
C ALA A 197 -10.22 -14.03 1.04
N PHE A 198 -9.77 -14.29 2.27
CA PHE A 198 -8.44 -13.88 2.73
C PHE A 198 -7.23 -14.52 2.01
N ASP A 199 -7.44 -15.54 1.16
CA ASP A 199 -6.40 -16.19 0.36
C ASP A 199 -5.12 -16.49 1.17
N PHE A 200 -5.31 -17.17 2.31
CA PHE A 200 -4.22 -17.54 3.23
C PHE A 200 -3.13 -18.40 2.58
N LYS A 201 -3.36 -18.95 1.39
CA LYS A 201 -2.34 -19.65 0.60
C LYS A 201 -1.14 -18.75 0.28
N LEU A 202 -1.35 -17.42 0.22
CA LEU A 202 -0.26 -16.44 0.07
C LEU A 202 0.76 -16.53 1.20
N LEU A 203 0.31 -16.79 2.43
CA LEU A 203 1.20 -16.89 3.58
C LEU A 203 2.04 -18.17 3.57
N ALA A 204 1.70 -19.14 2.72
CA ALA A 204 2.49 -20.33 2.49
C ALA A 204 3.50 -20.17 1.34
N ASP A 205 3.40 -19.10 0.53
CA ASP A 205 4.37 -18.83 -0.53
C ASP A 205 5.66 -18.25 0.06
N VAL A 206 6.72 -19.06 0.02
CA VAL A 206 8.04 -18.72 0.56
C VAL A 206 8.58 -17.41 -0.04
N ARG A 207 8.33 -17.13 -1.32
CA ARG A 207 8.84 -15.91 -1.97
C ARG A 207 8.13 -14.68 -1.42
N PHE A 208 6.80 -14.74 -1.30
CA PHE A 208 6.01 -13.67 -0.70
C PHE A 208 6.45 -13.41 0.74
N VAL A 209 6.58 -14.46 1.55
CA VAL A 209 7.01 -14.35 2.95
C VAL A 209 8.38 -13.70 3.07
N LEU A 210 9.37 -14.12 2.28
CA LEU A 210 10.71 -13.52 2.31
C LEU A 210 10.69 -12.01 1.95
N LEU A 211 9.97 -11.64 0.89
CA LEU A 211 9.84 -10.22 0.50
C LEU A 211 9.16 -9.38 1.58
N VAL A 212 8.09 -9.90 2.18
CA VAL A 212 7.36 -9.20 3.25
C VAL A 212 8.22 -9.06 4.50
N ILE A 213 8.95 -10.09 4.93
CA ILE A 213 9.85 -9.99 6.10
C ILE A 213 10.92 -8.93 5.84
N GLY A 214 11.56 -8.93 4.67
CA GLY A 214 12.55 -7.92 4.31
C GLY A 214 11.96 -6.49 4.26
N HIS A 215 10.72 -6.35 3.82
CA HIS A 215 10.01 -5.07 3.86
C HIS A 215 9.68 -4.64 5.29
N CYS A 216 9.26 -5.58 6.15
CA CYS A 216 8.89 -5.31 7.54
C CYS A 216 10.07 -4.82 8.37
N THR A 217 11.26 -5.40 8.21
CA THR A 217 12.46 -4.93 8.95
C THR A 217 12.81 -3.49 8.55
N ALA A 218 12.63 -3.15 7.27
CA ALA A 218 12.82 -1.79 6.79
C ALA A 218 11.69 -0.83 7.20
N ALA A 219 10.43 -1.29 7.25
CA ALA A 219 9.27 -0.52 7.71
C ALA A 219 9.37 -0.16 9.20
N PHE A 220 9.84 -1.11 10.01
CA PHE A 220 10.14 -0.89 11.41
C PHE A 220 11.14 0.26 11.59
N SER A 221 12.31 0.15 10.93
CA SER A 221 13.38 1.14 11.06
C SER A 221 12.99 2.50 10.49
N TYR A 222 12.20 2.53 9.41
CA TYR A 222 11.68 3.77 8.85
C TYR A 222 10.78 4.50 9.84
N SER A 223 9.77 3.80 10.38
CA SER A 223 8.83 4.39 11.34
C SER A 223 9.54 4.86 12.62
N ALA A 224 10.43 4.02 13.16
CA ALA A 224 11.24 4.35 14.33
C ALA A 224 12.09 5.62 14.12
N TRP A 225 12.72 5.73 12.95
CA TRP A 225 13.57 6.87 12.62
C TRP A 225 12.77 8.15 12.36
N VAL A 226 11.63 8.07 11.65
CA VAL A 226 10.81 9.26 11.33
C VAL A 226 10.36 9.99 12.60
N VAL A 227 10.00 9.25 13.66
CA VAL A 227 9.60 9.83 14.95
C VAL A 227 10.74 10.63 15.58
N TYR A 228 11.97 10.14 15.49
CA TYR A 228 13.11 10.74 16.19
C TYR A 228 14.00 11.65 15.35
N MET A 229 13.82 11.70 14.03
CA MET A 229 14.69 12.46 13.13
C MET A 229 14.82 13.93 13.55
N VAL A 230 13.70 14.60 13.81
CA VAL A 230 13.69 16.02 14.19
C VAL A 230 14.28 16.21 15.59
N SER A 231 13.83 15.41 16.56
CA SER A 231 14.30 15.50 17.95
C SER A 231 15.78 15.16 18.10
N HIS A 232 16.31 14.23 17.30
CA HIS A 232 17.73 13.91 17.24
C HIS A 232 18.54 15.09 16.70
N GLY A 233 18.03 15.76 15.65
CA GLY A 233 18.62 17.00 15.14
C GLY A 233 18.71 18.07 16.22
N GLN A 234 17.61 18.29 16.96
CA GLN A 234 17.57 19.23 18.09
C GLN A 234 18.53 18.82 19.22
N PHE A 235 18.58 17.54 19.57
CA PHE A 235 19.51 17.01 20.59
C PHE A 235 20.98 17.24 20.21
N GLN A 236 21.31 17.19 18.92
CA GLN A 236 22.65 17.50 18.42
C GLN A 236 22.94 19.01 18.30
N GLY A 237 21.99 19.86 18.69
CA GLY A 237 22.15 21.32 18.76
C GLY A 237 21.61 22.10 17.56
N LEU A 238 20.82 21.48 16.67
CA LEU A 238 20.11 22.23 15.63
C LEU A 238 18.99 23.08 16.24
N ASN A 239 18.79 24.26 15.68
CA ASN A 239 17.61 25.06 16.01
C ASN A 239 16.33 24.43 15.43
N GLU A 240 15.16 24.85 15.91
CA GLU A 240 13.87 24.27 15.51
C GLU A 240 13.62 24.36 14.00
N VAL A 241 13.99 25.50 13.39
CA VAL A 241 13.84 25.71 11.95
C VAL A 241 14.74 24.75 11.16
N GLN A 242 16.00 24.59 11.55
CA GLN A 242 16.95 23.67 10.94
C GLN A 242 16.48 22.22 11.07
N ALA A 243 16.01 21.81 12.26
CA ALA A 243 15.51 20.46 12.46
C ALA A 243 14.23 20.19 11.64
N SER A 244 13.36 21.19 11.47
CA SER A 244 12.16 21.09 10.63
C SER A 244 12.44 20.91 9.13
N LEU A 245 13.67 21.24 8.68
CA LEU A 245 14.10 21.05 7.28
C LEU A 245 14.59 19.62 7.00
N LEU A 246 14.87 18.81 8.02
CA LEU A 246 15.30 17.40 7.84
C LEU A 246 14.25 16.56 7.07
N PRO A 247 12.93 16.57 7.42
CA PRO A 247 11.90 15.91 6.60
C PRO A 247 11.89 16.37 5.14
N THR A 248 12.19 17.64 4.89
CA THR A 248 12.25 18.19 3.53
C THR A 248 13.42 17.57 2.75
N ALA A 249 14.60 17.47 3.37
CA ALA A 249 15.74 16.80 2.75
C ALA A 249 15.45 15.32 2.45
N PHE A 250 14.79 14.61 3.37
CA PHE A 250 14.33 13.23 3.15
C PHE A 250 13.42 13.14 1.92
N GLY A 251 12.42 14.04 1.81
CA GLY A 251 11.50 14.05 0.69
C GLY A 251 12.21 14.31 -0.65
N VAL A 252 13.13 15.27 -0.72
CA VAL A 252 13.94 15.53 -1.93
C VAL A 252 14.71 14.27 -2.35
N GLY A 253 15.42 13.66 -1.40
CA GLY A 253 16.16 12.42 -1.65
C GLY A 253 15.27 11.27 -2.11
N ASN A 254 14.07 11.16 -1.53
CA ASN A 254 13.12 10.12 -1.88
C ASN A 254 12.55 10.30 -3.31
N VAL A 255 12.26 11.53 -3.75
CA VAL A 255 11.89 11.82 -5.16
C VAL A 255 13.02 11.42 -6.12
N ILE A 256 14.27 11.76 -5.77
CA ILE A 256 15.44 11.38 -6.56
C ILE A 256 15.54 9.86 -6.65
N GLY A 257 15.48 9.15 -5.53
CA GLY A 257 15.56 7.69 -5.47
C GLY A 257 14.47 7.00 -6.30
N LYS A 258 13.23 7.52 -6.28
CA LYS A 258 12.11 6.98 -7.09
C LYS A 258 12.29 7.15 -8.59
N SER A 259 13.09 8.14 -8.99
CA SER A 259 13.39 8.42 -10.39
C SER A 259 14.50 7.51 -10.95
N VAL A 260 15.34 6.93 -10.08
CA VAL A 260 16.51 6.11 -10.49
C VAL A 260 16.08 4.89 -11.31
N ALA A 261 15.18 4.06 -10.79
CA ALA A 261 14.83 2.80 -11.46
C ALA A 261 14.18 3.02 -12.85
N PRO A 262 13.19 3.92 -13.00
CA PRO A 262 12.61 4.20 -14.31
C PRO A 262 13.61 4.80 -15.31
N LEU A 263 14.49 5.70 -14.87
CA LEU A 263 15.50 6.33 -15.75
C LEU A 263 16.54 5.31 -16.24
N LEU A 264 17.06 4.47 -15.34
CA LEU A 264 18.02 3.42 -15.72
C LEU A 264 17.41 2.41 -16.69
N GLN A 265 16.12 2.09 -16.55
CA GLN A 265 15.41 1.22 -17.47
C GLN A 265 15.24 1.85 -18.86
N GLN A 266 14.99 3.17 -18.94
CA GLN A 266 14.96 3.90 -20.22
C GLN A 266 16.31 3.91 -20.93
N MET A 267 17.41 3.88 -20.17
CA MET A 267 18.77 3.78 -20.70
C MET A 267 19.15 2.37 -21.21
N GLY A 268 18.23 1.40 -21.14
CA GLY A 268 18.45 0.03 -21.62
C GLY A 268 19.26 -0.86 -20.66
N LEU A 269 19.52 -0.40 -19.43
CA LEU A 269 20.21 -1.20 -18.42
C LEU A 269 19.25 -2.21 -17.81
N LYS A 270 19.61 -3.50 -17.89
CA LYS A 270 18.90 -4.59 -17.21
C LYS A 270 19.19 -4.50 -15.71
N LEU A 271 18.35 -3.78 -14.98
CA LEU A 271 18.49 -3.64 -13.53
C LEU A 271 17.91 -4.85 -12.81
N SER A 272 18.68 -5.41 -11.87
CA SER A 272 18.14 -6.39 -10.93
C SER A 272 17.38 -5.64 -9.83
N LEU A 273 16.07 -5.89 -9.69
CA LEU A 273 15.24 -5.32 -8.62
C LEU A 273 15.79 -5.68 -7.23
N ILE A 274 16.30 -6.90 -7.08
CA ILE A 274 16.96 -7.37 -5.85
C ILE A 274 18.24 -6.57 -5.59
N GLY A 275 19.03 -6.33 -6.65
CA GLY A 275 20.21 -5.47 -6.55
C GLY A 275 19.86 -4.05 -6.10
N LEU A 276 18.78 -3.49 -6.65
CA LEU A 276 18.29 -2.16 -6.27
C LEU A 276 17.85 -2.11 -4.80
N ALA A 277 17.13 -3.13 -4.32
CA ALA A 277 16.74 -3.26 -2.92
C ALA A 277 17.96 -3.33 -2.00
N CYS A 278 18.95 -4.17 -2.32
CA CYS A 278 20.18 -4.30 -1.52
C CYS A 278 21.01 -3.01 -1.49
N VAL A 279 21.13 -2.30 -2.62
CA VAL A 279 21.80 -1.00 -2.69
C VAL A 279 21.05 0.01 -1.81
N GLY A 280 19.72 0.07 -1.92
CA GLY A 280 18.88 0.93 -1.08
C GLY A 280 19.09 0.67 0.41
N SER A 281 19.02 -0.59 0.85
CA SER A 281 19.27 -0.99 2.25
C SER A 281 20.67 -0.61 2.73
N THR A 282 21.69 -0.73 1.87
CA THR A 282 23.08 -0.38 2.21
C THR A 282 23.24 1.13 2.40
N ILE A 283 22.62 1.93 1.52
CA ILE A 283 22.61 3.40 1.62
C ILE A 283 21.94 3.83 2.93
N VAL A 284 20.76 3.29 3.24
CA VAL A 284 20.03 3.62 4.49
C VAL A 284 20.88 3.27 5.71
N SER A 285 21.42 2.06 5.76
CA SER A 285 22.19 1.57 6.91
C SER A 285 23.44 2.41 7.16
N THR A 286 24.21 2.68 6.09
CA THR A 286 25.40 3.53 6.17
C THR A 286 25.03 4.94 6.61
N SER A 287 23.90 5.46 6.12
CA SER A 287 23.39 6.78 6.49
C SER A 287 22.97 6.85 7.96
N PHE A 288 22.35 5.82 8.51
CA PHE A 288 22.00 5.76 9.93
C PHE A 288 23.23 5.73 10.84
N VAL A 289 24.25 4.93 10.48
CA VAL A 289 25.51 4.93 11.21
C VAL A 289 26.19 6.29 11.13
N ALA A 290 26.26 6.90 9.94
CA ALA A 290 26.86 8.22 9.76
C ALA A 290 26.10 9.32 10.52
N GLY A 291 24.76 9.27 10.50
CA GLY A 291 23.88 10.21 11.20
C GLY A 291 24.00 10.18 12.72
N ALA A 292 24.53 9.09 13.29
CA ALA A 292 24.83 9.01 14.70
C ALA A 292 26.01 9.93 15.11
N PHE A 293 26.90 10.28 14.18
CA PHE A 293 28.13 11.05 14.47
C PHE A 293 28.13 12.47 13.87
N ILE A 294 27.42 12.69 12.77
CA ILE A 294 27.46 13.97 12.05
C ILE A 294 26.55 15.00 12.72
N ARG A 295 27.15 16.05 13.29
CA ARG A 295 26.47 17.13 14.02
C ARG A 295 26.21 18.39 13.19
N HIS A 296 26.93 18.57 12.09
CA HIS A 296 26.79 19.76 11.26
C HIS A 296 25.47 19.72 10.48
N PHE A 297 24.77 20.86 10.44
CA PHE A 297 23.48 21.00 9.76
C PHE A 297 23.49 20.48 8.31
N ILE A 298 24.46 20.91 7.50
CA ILE A 298 24.58 20.48 6.10
C ILE A 298 24.84 18.97 5.99
N GLY A 299 25.63 18.42 6.91
CA GLY A 299 25.89 16.98 6.96
C GLY A 299 24.64 16.18 7.32
N GLN A 300 23.83 16.66 8.27
CA GLN A 300 22.56 16.03 8.61
C GLN A 300 21.54 16.10 7.47
N LEU A 301 21.45 17.22 6.74
CA LEU A 301 20.62 17.31 5.53
C LEU A 301 21.04 16.29 4.47
N ALA A 302 22.35 16.20 4.19
CA ALA A 302 22.88 15.27 3.19
C ALA A 302 22.57 13.81 3.55
N ILE A 303 22.83 13.40 4.80
CA ILE A 303 22.53 12.05 5.28
C ILE A 303 21.03 11.76 5.21
N THR A 304 20.21 12.70 5.65
CA THR A 304 18.75 12.55 5.65
C THR A 304 18.21 12.41 4.22
N GLY A 305 18.77 13.16 3.27
CA GLY A 305 18.49 12.97 1.84
C GLY A 305 18.92 11.59 1.33
N LEU A 306 20.10 11.10 1.73
CA LEU A 306 20.56 9.75 1.36
C LEU A 306 19.65 8.66 1.95
N VAL A 307 19.16 8.81 3.18
CA VAL A 307 18.12 7.94 3.76
C VAL A 307 16.87 7.95 2.87
N GLY A 308 16.45 9.13 2.39
CA GLY A 308 15.36 9.29 1.42
C GLY A 308 15.57 8.49 0.14
N VAL A 309 16.75 8.62 -0.49
CA VAL A 309 17.14 7.89 -1.70
C VAL A 309 17.10 6.37 -1.45
N GLY A 310 17.72 5.92 -0.36
CA GLY A 310 17.84 4.50 -0.05
C GLY A 310 16.49 3.83 0.22
N TYR A 311 15.61 4.46 1.01
CA TYR A 311 14.25 3.94 1.24
C TYR A 311 13.39 3.96 -0.03
N ALA A 312 13.52 4.98 -0.88
CA ALA A 312 12.83 5.02 -2.16
C ALA A 312 13.21 3.83 -3.05
N MET A 313 14.51 3.56 -3.20
CA MET A 313 15.02 2.43 -3.97
C MET A 313 14.55 1.09 -3.39
N LEU A 314 14.62 0.94 -2.07
CA LEU A 314 14.23 -0.28 -1.36
C LEU A 314 12.73 -0.58 -1.50
N TYR A 315 11.87 0.37 -1.11
CA TYR A 315 10.43 0.12 -1.08
C TYR A 315 9.86 -0.06 -2.49
N GLN A 316 10.29 0.78 -3.44
CA GLN A 316 9.83 0.66 -4.82
C GLN A 316 10.26 -0.67 -5.45
N ALA A 317 11.49 -1.14 -5.19
CA ALA A 317 11.94 -2.45 -5.67
C ALA A 317 11.05 -3.57 -5.13
N VAL A 318 10.77 -3.56 -3.82
CA VAL A 318 9.96 -4.61 -3.18
C VAL A 318 8.51 -4.58 -3.67
N ASP A 319 7.88 -3.41 -3.75
CA ASP A 319 6.50 -3.27 -4.24
C ASP A 319 6.36 -3.78 -5.68
N VAL A 320 7.35 -3.50 -6.53
CA VAL A 320 7.38 -4.00 -7.91
C VAL A 320 7.61 -5.51 -7.96
N MET A 321 8.51 -6.06 -7.14
CA MET A 321 8.72 -7.52 -7.06
C MET A 321 7.46 -8.26 -6.61
N ILE A 322 6.76 -7.72 -5.60
CA ILE A 322 5.53 -8.28 -5.07
C ILE A 322 4.41 -8.29 -6.13
N ARG A 323 4.30 -7.23 -6.94
CA ARG A 323 3.38 -7.23 -8.10
C ARG A 323 3.65 -8.42 -9.03
N PHE A 324 4.91 -8.70 -9.35
CA PHE A 324 5.28 -9.78 -10.28
C PHE A 324 5.12 -11.20 -9.71
N LEU A 325 4.84 -11.36 -8.42
CA LEU A 325 4.50 -12.67 -7.84
C LEU A 325 3.05 -13.10 -8.11
N SER A 326 2.15 -12.17 -8.48
CA SER A 326 0.71 -12.46 -8.59
C SER A 326 0.16 -12.30 -10.00
N THR A 327 -0.89 -13.08 -10.26
CA THR A 327 -1.87 -12.78 -11.30
C THR A 327 -2.72 -11.57 -10.89
N ASP A 328 -3.24 -10.82 -11.88
CA ASP A 328 -4.01 -9.60 -11.63
C ASP A 328 -5.18 -9.81 -10.64
N ASP A 329 -5.79 -11.00 -10.63
CA ASP A 329 -6.91 -11.35 -9.74
C ASP A 329 -6.54 -11.43 -8.26
N ARG A 330 -5.29 -11.77 -7.93
CA ARG A 330 -4.84 -11.94 -6.53
C ARG A 330 -4.09 -10.72 -6.00
N LEU A 331 -3.83 -9.73 -6.86
CA LEU A 331 -2.93 -8.63 -6.55
C LEU A 331 -3.36 -7.81 -5.34
N LEU A 332 -4.63 -7.42 -5.27
CA LEU A 332 -5.12 -6.63 -4.15
C LEU A 332 -4.99 -7.40 -2.82
N ASN A 333 -5.10 -8.74 -2.86
CA ASN A 333 -4.95 -9.58 -1.67
C ASN A 333 -3.51 -9.57 -1.16
N ILE A 334 -2.56 -9.67 -2.09
CA ILE A 334 -1.12 -9.56 -1.83
C ILE A 334 -0.79 -8.19 -1.23
N LEU A 335 -1.26 -7.11 -1.87
CA LEU A 335 -1.03 -5.73 -1.41
C LEU A 335 -1.63 -5.50 -0.02
N ALA A 336 -2.81 -6.06 0.25
CA ALA A 336 -3.45 -5.97 1.56
C ALA A 336 -2.65 -6.72 2.64
N TRP A 337 -2.19 -7.95 2.37
CA TRP A 337 -1.34 -8.69 3.31
C TRP A 337 0.00 -8.00 3.55
N GLN A 338 0.66 -7.53 2.49
CA GLN A 338 1.85 -6.67 2.60
C GLN A 338 1.56 -5.48 3.51
N GLY A 339 0.44 -4.79 3.26
CA GLY A 339 0.02 -3.63 4.04
C GLY A 339 -0.19 -3.92 5.52
N ILE A 340 -0.84 -5.03 5.85
CA ILE A 340 -1.04 -5.46 7.24
C ILE A 340 0.29 -5.70 7.94
N PHE A 341 1.17 -6.52 7.35
CA PHE A 341 2.45 -6.86 7.99
C PHE A 341 3.36 -5.65 8.14
N THR A 342 3.45 -4.82 7.10
CA THR A 342 4.27 -3.60 7.12
C THR A 342 3.71 -2.55 8.05
N GLY A 343 2.38 -2.43 8.14
CA GLY A 343 1.69 -1.56 9.11
C GLY A 343 1.95 -1.98 10.55
N VAL A 344 1.86 -3.28 10.86
CA VAL A 344 2.22 -3.82 12.19
C VAL A 344 3.69 -3.56 12.50
N ALA A 345 4.60 -3.83 11.56
CA ALA A 345 6.02 -3.59 11.75
C ALA A 345 6.33 -2.10 11.97
N GLY A 346 5.68 -1.19 11.24
CA GLY A 346 5.81 0.25 11.41
C GLY A 346 5.26 0.74 12.75
N ALA A 347 4.10 0.23 13.19
CA ALA A 347 3.54 0.54 14.51
C ALA A 347 4.47 0.09 15.63
N LEU A 348 4.99 -1.14 15.56
CA LEU A 348 6.01 -1.63 16.48
C LEU A 348 7.29 -0.79 16.42
N GLY A 349 7.69 -0.34 15.23
CA GLY A 349 8.83 0.56 15.04
C GLY A 349 8.69 1.84 15.84
N GLY A 350 7.56 2.54 15.70
CA GLY A 350 7.30 3.79 16.41
C GLY A 350 7.10 3.63 17.92
N LEU A 351 6.54 2.51 18.38
CA LEU A 351 6.35 2.23 19.80
C LEU A 351 7.65 1.79 20.49
N LEU A 352 8.36 0.83 19.89
CA LEU A 352 9.59 0.27 20.47
C LEU A 352 10.77 1.22 20.35
N SER A 353 10.75 2.16 19.40
CA SER A 353 11.76 3.23 19.34
C SER A 353 11.79 4.03 20.65
N GLY A 354 10.60 4.32 21.21
CA GLY A 354 10.37 4.88 22.55
C GLY A 354 11.21 4.19 23.61
N TRP A 355 10.93 2.89 23.80
CA TRP A 355 11.57 2.06 24.80
C TRP A 355 13.07 1.88 24.59
N ILE A 356 13.53 1.79 23.34
CA ILE A 356 14.96 1.70 23.04
C ILE A 356 15.68 2.97 23.55
N TYR A 357 15.11 4.15 23.31
CA TYR A 357 15.69 5.39 23.81
C TYR A 357 15.61 5.50 25.33
N GLU A 358 14.47 5.17 25.94
CA GLU A 358 14.29 5.22 27.40
C GLU A 358 15.27 4.31 28.16
N TRP A 359 15.52 3.11 27.64
CA TRP A 359 16.42 2.16 28.29
C TRP A 359 17.90 2.50 28.10
N THR A 360 18.26 3.02 26.93
CA THR A 360 19.66 3.27 26.57
C THR A 360 20.13 4.70 26.87
N GLY A 361 19.20 5.65 26.96
CA GLY A 361 19.47 7.09 27.07
C GLY A 361 20.23 7.68 25.88
N SER A 362 20.37 6.93 24.77
CA SER A 362 21.28 7.28 23.68
C SER A 362 20.65 7.10 22.31
N PHE A 363 20.57 8.20 21.56
CA PHE A 363 20.19 8.17 20.15
C PHE A 363 21.15 7.32 19.33
N THR A 364 22.46 7.37 19.61
CA THR A 364 23.47 6.59 18.88
C THR A 364 23.16 5.09 18.90
N VAL A 365 22.79 4.53 20.06
CA VAL A 365 22.41 3.12 20.17
C VAL A 365 21.16 2.82 19.35
N SER A 366 20.17 3.72 19.40
CA SER A 366 18.93 3.61 18.62
C SER A 366 19.20 3.55 17.10
N PHE A 367 20.04 4.45 16.58
CA PHE A 367 20.43 4.48 15.17
C PHE A 367 21.21 3.22 14.74
N PHE A 368 22.07 2.67 15.61
CA PHE A 368 22.74 1.40 15.33
C PHE A 368 21.76 0.22 15.25
N VAL A 369 20.77 0.17 16.14
CA VAL A 369 19.70 -0.85 16.09
C VAL A 369 18.92 -0.72 14.78
N TYR A 370 18.51 0.49 14.39
CA TYR A 370 17.78 0.73 13.15
C TYR A 370 18.60 0.32 11.92
N SER A 371 19.89 0.64 11.91
CA SER A 371 20.83 0.22 10.85
C SER A 371 20.95 -1.29 10.78
N GLY A 372 21.11 -1.97 11.92
CA GLY A 372 21.20 -3.43 11.96
C GLY A 372 19.97 -4.10 11.38
N LEU A 373 18.78 -3.63 11.75
CA LEU A 373 17.51 -4.15 11.22
C LEU A 373 17.35 -3.95 9.71
N VAL A 374 17.78 -2.80 9.17
CA VAL A 374 17.77 -2.58 7.71
C VAL A 374 18.79 -3.47 7.02
N LEU A 375 19.99 -3.66 7.57
CA LEU A 375 21.00 -4.57 7.00
C LEU A 375 20.51 -6.01 6.94
N LEU A 376 19.70 -6.46 7.90
CA LEU A 376 19.11 -7.80 7.89
C LEU A 376 18.19 -8.05 6.68
N SER A 377 17.66 -7.00 6.03
CA SER A 377 16.87 -7.16 4.79
C SER A 377 17.71 -7.70 3.63
N ILE A 378 19.01 -7.41 3.57
CA ILE A 378 19.91 -7.81 2.48
C ILE A 378 20.02 -9.35 2.34
N PRO A 379 20.42 -10.10 3.38
CA PRO A 379 20.48 -11.56 3.25
C PRO A 379 19.11 -12.18 2.97
N ILE A 380 18.02 -11.57 3.42
CA ILE A 380 16.65 -12.03 3.12
C ILE A 380 16.35 -11.91 1.63
N PHE A 381 16.63 -10.76 1.01
CA PHE A 381 16.42 -10.58 -0.43
C PHE A 381 17.36 -11.46 -1.27
N ILE A 382 18.60 -11.66 -0.83
CA ILE A 382 19.52 -12.61 -1.49
C ILE A 382 18.98 -14.04 -1.40
N THR A 383 18.42 -14.43 -0.26
CA THR A 383 17.81 -15.75 -0.08
C THR A 383 16.61 -15.94 -0.99
N GLU A 384 15.75 -14.92 -1.13
CA GLU A 384 14.65 -14.94 -2.11
C GLU A 384 15.17 -15.12 -3.54
N ALA A 385 16.23 -14.39 -3.92
CA ALA A 385 16.84 -14.50 -5.25
C ALA A 385 17.33 -15.93 -5.55
N ILE A 386 17.99 -16.56 -4.58
CA ILE A 386 18.52 -17.91 -4.69
C ILE A 386 17.37 -18.91 -4.78
N TYR A 387 16.34 -18.74 -3.94
CA TYR A 387 15.16 -19.61 -3.95
C TYR A 387 14.41 -19.51 -5.27
N ALA A 388 14.15 -18.30 -5.77
CA ALA A 388 13.49 -18.05 -7.05
C ALA A 388 14.22 -18.76 -8.21
N LYS A 389 15.56 -18.65 -8.25
CA LYS A 389 16.38 -19.29 -9.29
C LYS A 389 16.36 -20.82 -9.20
N ARG A 390 16.25 -21.40 -8.00
CA ARG A 390 16.14 -22.85 -7.79
C ARG A 390 14.77 -23.39 -8.16
N SER A 391 13.69 -22.65 -7.87
CA SER A 391 12.32 -23.06 -8.18
C SER A 391 11.99 -23.03 -9.68
N THR A 392 12.77 -22.32 -10.48
CA THR A 392 12.59 -22.23 -11.95
C THR A 392 13.39 -23.29 -12.74
N ARG A 393 14.22 -24.08 -12.06
CA ARG A 393 14.95 -25.23 -12.63
C ARG A 393 14.21 -26.50 -12.28
#